data_AF-A0A291E5U4-F1
#
_entry.id   AF-A0A291E5U4-F1
#
_cell.length_a   1.000
_cell.length_b   1.000
_cell.length_c   1.000
_cell.angle_alpha   90.00
_cell.angle_beta   90.00
_cell.angle_gamma   90.00
#
_symmetry.space_group_name_H-M   'P 1'
#
loop_
_entity.id
_entity.type
_entity.pdbx_description
1 polymer ?
#
loop_
_entity_poly.entity_id
_entity_poly.type
_entity_poly.pdbx_seq_one_letter_code
_entity_poly.pdbx_strand_id
1 'polypeptide(L)'
;MSGHTETDSPESTVAALSHLAFCALVALALARQEGAAGTPWAENLFLTRWLATAQKQKRFPRCVAPDIALLLERGRSQGPAAGLRQKFDYLWRSCSGDIAAQSDLFRLTYATEVLKDCVWGSKVVGTKEWLAGEIPDFAQKNGFWVEKETLNTAFTGDGTLLSPVPFRVTGDIAPFIRMMANYGLHASIADSTPQYYTVKLKPGTGDI
;
A
#
# COMPACT_ATOMS: atom_id res chain seq x y z
N MET A 1 -32.60 4.07 4.33
CA MET A 1 -32.10 3.48 3.07
C MET A 1 -31.38 4.59 2.31
N SER A 2 -30.07 4.70 2.47
CA SER A 2 -29.26 5.62 1.67
C SER A 2 -28.18 4.79 0.99
N GLY A 3 -28.38 4.51 -0.29
CA GLY A 3 -27.35 3.94 -1.14
C GLY A 3 -26.30 5.02 -1.40
N HIS A 4 -25.09 4.83 -0.90
CA HIS A 4 -23.93 5.50 -1.45
C HIS A 4 -23.67 4.87 -2.81
N THR A 5 -23.96 5.61 -3.87
CA THR A 5 -23.43 5.34 -5.20
C THR A 5 -21.95 5.70 -5.17
N GLU A 6 -21.11 4.71 -4.84
CA GLU A 6 -19.68 4.75 -5.14
C GLU A 6 -19.53 5.01 -6.64
N THR A 7 -19.00 6.18 -6.96
CA THR A 7 -18.57 6.53 -8.30
C THR A 7 -17.31 5.72 -8.56
N ASP A 8 -17.43 4.64 -9.35
CA ASP A 8 -16.32 3.81 -9.81
C ASP A 8 -15.39 4.66 -10.70
N SER A 9 -14.42 5.32 -10.07
CA SER A 9 -13.32 6.01 -10.76
C SER A 9 -12.38 4.96 -11.39
N PRO A 10 -11.87 5.17 -12.61
CA PRO A 10 -10.90 4.25 -13.23
C PRO A 10 -9.65 4.02 -12.38
N GLU A 11 -9.24 5.02 -11.59
CA GLU A 11 -8.11 4.91 -10.65
C GLU A 11 -8.39 3.92 -9.51
N SER A 12 -9.63 3.85 -9.00
CA SER A 12 -10.00 2.90 -7.93
C SER A 12 -10.03 1.46 -8.42
N THR A 13 -10.34 1.25 -9.71
CA THR A 13 -10.38 -0.08 -10.33
C THR A 13 -8.96 -0.63 -10.53
N VAL A 14 -8.03 0.22 -10.97
CA VAL A 14 -6.61 -0.15 -11.13
C VAL A 14 -5.98 -0.51 -9.77
N ALA A 15 -6.27 0.29 -8.73
CA ALA A 15 -5.83 0.01 -7.36
C ALA A 15 -6.44 -1.28 -6.78
N ALA A 16 -7.69 -1.59 -7.10
CA ALA A 16 -8.33 -2.83 -6.66
C ALA A 16 -7.74 -4.06 -7.39
N LEU A 17 -7.40 -3.94 -8.68
CA LEU A 17 -6.77 -5.02 -9.46
C LEU A 17 -5.33 -5.29 -9.03
N SER A 18 -4.56 -4.25 -8.71
CA SER A 18 -3.23 -4.42 -8.13
C SER A 18 -3.32 -5.13 -6.78
N HIS A 19 -4.19 -4.68 -5.89
CA HIS A 19 -4.36 -5.33 -4.58
C HIS A 19 -4.78 -6.81 -4.70
N LEU A 20 -5.67 -7.15 -5.63
CA LEU A 20 -6.03 -8.54 -5.96
C LEU A 20 -4.80 -9.35 -6.38
N ALA A 21 -4.01 -8.83 -7.32
CA ALA A 21 -2.83 -9.50 -7.84
C ALA A 21 -1.76 -9.72 -6.77
N PHE A 22 -1.51 -8.72 -5.91
CA PHE A 22 -0.61 -8.84 -4.77
C PHE A 22 -1.05 -9.94 -3.80
N CYS A 23 -2.32 -9.89 -3.37
CA CYS A 23 -2.88 -10.86 -2.45
C CYS A 23 -2.73 -12.31 -2.99
N ALA A 24 -2.97 -12.50 -4.29
CA ALA A 24 -2.83 -13.80 -4.93
C ALA A 24 -1.36 -14.28 -4.95
N LEU A 25 -0.41 -13.40 -5.27
CA LEU A 25 1.02 -13.71 -5.33
C LEU A 25 1.61 -14.03 -3.94
N VAL A 26 1.24 -13.26 -2.91
CA VAL A 26 1.66 -13.51 -1.52
C VAL A 26 1.10 -14.84 -1.01
N ALA A 27 -0.19 -15.11 -1.23
CA ALA A 27 -0.80 -16.38 -0.86
C ALA A 27 -0.11 -17.57 -1.54
N LEU A 28 0.27 -17.42 -2.81
CA LEU A 28 1.01 -18.44 -3.55
C LEU A 28 2.43 -18.65 -3.00
N ALA A 29 3.14 -17.57 -2.63
CA ALA A 29 4.46 -17.67 -2.02
C ALA A 29 4.44 -18.40 -0.67
N LEU A 30 3.42 -18.13 0.17
CA LEU A 30 3.21 -18.85 1.43
C LEU A 30 2.93 -20.34 1.17
N ALA A 31 2.06 -20.66 0.22
CA ALA A 31 1.77 -22.06 -0.15
C ALA A 31 3.00 -22.80 -0.72
N ARG A 32 3.96 -22.09 -1.33
CA ARG A 32 5.24 -22.68 -1.75
C ARG A 32 6.12 -23.03 -0.56
N GLN A 33 6.18 -22.17 0.45
CA GLN A 33 6.96 -22.44 1.67
C GLN A 33 6.41 -23.65 2.42
N GLU A 34 5.09 -23.85 2.38
CA GLU A 34 4.41 -25.03 2.95
C GLU A 34 4.51 -26.30 2.07
N GLY A 35 5.20 -26.24 0.93
CA GLY A 35 5.38 -27.36 0.00
C GLY A 35 4.17 -27.68 -0.88
N ALA A 36 3.07 -26.92 -0.78
CA ALA A 36 1.82 -27.18 -1.47
C ALA A 36 1.80 -26.68 -2.94
N ALA A 37 2.72 -25.80 -3.35
CA ALA A 37 2.70 -25.12 -4.66
C ALA A 37 4.05 -25.09 -5.41
N GLY A 38 4.87 -26.14 -5.30
CA GLY A 38 6.22 -26.17 -5.88
C GLY A 38 6.30 -26.38 -7.41
N THR A 39 5.21 -26.80 -8.06
CA THR A 39 5.19 -27.09 -9.51
C THR A 39 4.19 -26.18 -10.24
N PRO A 40 4.37 -25.88 -11.54
CA PRO A 40 3.44 -25.03 -12.30
C PRO A 40 1.98 -25.49 -12.24
N TRP A 41 1.75 -26.81 -12.14
CA TRP A 41 0.42 -27.37 -11.97
C TRP A 41 -0.17 -27.09 -10.59
N ALA A 42 0.62 -27.29 -9.53
CA ALA A 42 0.20 -27.03 -8.16
C ALA A 42 -0.06 -25.52 -7.94
N GLU A 43 0.76 -24.66 -8.54
CA GLU A 43 0.55 -23.20 -8.52
C GLU A 43 -0.80 -22.82 -9.14
N ASN A 44 -1.11 -23.34 -10.34
CA ASN A 44 -2.37 -23.03 -11.01
C ASN A 44 -3.58 -23.56 -10.23
N LEU A 45 -3.48 -24.79 -9.69
CA LEU A 45 -4.54 -25.37 -8.87
C LEU A 45 -4.78 -24.54 -7.60
N PHE A 46 -3.71 -24.11 -6.93
CA PHE A 46 -3.78 -23.25 -5.76
C PHE A 46 -4.47 -21.92 -6.10
N LEU A 47 -3.99 -21.21 -7.13
CA LEU A 47 -4.55 -19.92 -7.53
C LEU A 47 -6.03 -20.02 -7.94
N THR A 48 -6.41 -21.09 -8.64
CA THR A 48 -7.81 -21.35 -9.02
C THR A 48 -8.69 -21.55 -7.79
N ARG A 49 -8.24 -22.33 -6.80
CA ARG A 49 -8.96 -22.53 -5.54
C ARG A 49 -9.03 -21.25 -4.71
N TRP A 50 -7.93 -20.49 -4.68
CA TRP A 50 -7.86 -19.21 -3.98
C TRP A 50 -8.84 -18.20 -4.58
N LEU A 51 -8.89 -18.08 -5.91
CA LEU A 51 -9.84 -17.22 -6.62
C LEU A 51 -11.30 -17.61 -6.36
N ALA A 52 -11.62 -18.91 -6.40
CA ALA A 52 -12.96 -19.40 -6.08
C ALA A 52 -13.37 -19.03 -4.64
N THR A 53 -12.46 -19.15 -3.68
CA THR A 53 -12.68 -18.75 -2.29
C THR A 53 -12.85 -17.24 -2.16
N ALA A 54 -11.98 -16.46 -2.80
CA ALA A 54 -12.03 -15.01 -2.80
C ALA A 54 -13.36 -14.46 -3.38
N GLN A 55 -13.84 -15.06 -4.46
CA GLN A 55 -15.13 -14.75 -5.08
C GLN A 55 -16.30 -15.12 -4.15
N LYS A 56 -16.29 -16.32 -3.57
CA LYS A 56 -17.35 -16.79 -2.67
C LYS A 56 -17.47 -15.91 -1.41
N GLN A 57 -16.33 -15.47 -0.88
CA GLN A 57 -16.26 -14.62 0.30
C GLN A 57 -16.43 -13.13 0.00
N LYS A 58 -16.55 -12.73 -1.29
CA LYS A 58 -16.62 -11.33 -1.72
C LYS A 58 -15.52 -10.46 -1.10
N ARG A 59 -14.28 -10.97 -1.09
CA ARG A 59 -13.12 -10.34 -0.42
C ARG A 59 -12.63 -9.06 -1.10
N PHE A 60 -13.09 -8.79 -2.32
CA PHE A 60 -12.64 -7.68 -3.15
C PHE A 60 -13.81 -6.80 -3.59
N PRO A 61 -13.57 -5.52 -3.93
CA PRO A 61 -14.59 -4.61 -4.43
C PRO A 61 -15.32 -5.14 -5.66
N ARG A 62 -16.55 -4.66 -5.89
CA ARG A 62 -17.38 -5.14 -7.01
C ARG A 62 -16.77 -4.82 -8.38
N CYS A 63 -16.01 -3.74 -8.50
CA CYS A 63 -15.36 -3.32 -9.75
C CYS A 63 -14.41 -4.39 -10.33
N VAL A 64 -13.81 -5.25 -9.49
CA VAL A 64 -12.89 -6.32 -9.93
C VAL A 64 -13.54 -7.71 -9.99
N ALA A 65 -14.83 -7.82 -9.68
CA ALA A 65 -15.56 -9.08 -9.77
C ALA A 65 -15.58 -9.68 -11.19
N PRO A 66 -15.72 -8.89 -12.28
CA PRO A 66 -15.62 -9.40 -13.64
C PRO A 66 -14.23 -10.00 -13.94
N ASP A 67 -13.16 -9.33 -13.52
CA ASP A 67 -11.79 -9.80 -13.72
C ASP A 67 -11.51 -11.10 -12.96
N ILE A 68 -11.99 -11.21 -11.72
CA ILE A 68 -11.90 -12.45 -10.92
C ILE A 68 -12.59 -13.61 -11.65
N ALA A 69 -13.77 -13.38 -12.24
CA ALA A 69 -14.50 -14.41 -12.98
C ALA A 69 -13.72 -14.87 -14.22
N LEU A 70 -13.17 -13.93 -15.01
CA LEU A 70 -12.36 -14.23 -16.19
C LEU A 70 -11.07 -14.99 -15.84
N LEU A 71 -10.39 -14.58 -14.76
CA LEU A 71 -9.19 -15.26 -14.27
C LEU A 71 -9.50 -16.69 -13.80
N LEU A 72 -10.63 -16.89 -13.13
CA LEU A 72 -11.06 -18.19 -12.65
C LEU A 72 -11.44 -19.14 -13.81
N GLU A 73 -12.16 -18.64 -14.80
CA GLU A 73 -12.52 -19.39 -16.01
C GLU A 73 -11.27 -19.81 -16.80
N ARG A 74 -10.30 -18.90 -16.94
CA ARG A 74 -9.02 -19.20 -17.60
C ARG A 74 -8.21 -20.25 -16.85
N GLY A 75 -8.14 -20.15 -15.51
CA GLY A 75 -7.46 -21.13 -14.66
C GLY A 75 -8.04 -22.54 -14.77
N ARG A 76 -9.36 -22.65 -14.90
CA ARG A 76 -10.09 -23.92 -15.05
C ARG A 76 -9.95 -24.53 -16.44
N SER A 77 -10.01 -23.71 -17.48
CA SER A 77 -10.00 -24.17 -18.87
C SER A 77 -8.60 -24.55 -19.37
N GLN A 78 -7.56 -23.83 -18.95
CA GLN A 78 -6.20 -23.99 -19.50
C GLN A 78 -5.20 -24.65 -18.54
N GLY A 79 -5.58 -24.93 -17.29
CA GLY A 79 -4.70 -25.61 -16.33
C GLY A 79 -3.35 -24.88 -16.15
N PRO A 80 -2.20 -25.59 -16.07
CA PRO A 80 -0.89 -24.95 -15.95
C PRO A 80 -0.56 -23.99 -17.11
N ALA A 81 -1.11 -24.24 -18.30
CA ALA A 81 -0.92 -23.38 -19.47
C ALA A 81 -1.69 -22.04 -19.38
N ALA A 82 -2.58 -21.89 -18.39
CA ALA A 82 -3.26 -20.63 -18.11
C ALA A 82 -2.28 -19.51 -17.72
N GLY A 83 -1.09 -19.87 -17.22
CA GLY A 83 -0.06 -18.91 -16.82
C GLY A 83 -0.55 -17.92 -15.76
N LEU A 84 -1.44 -18.35 -14.86
CA LEU A 84 -2.09 -17.45 -13.89
C LEU A 84 -1.08 -16.68 -13.06
N ARG A 85 0.00 -17.34 -12.63
CA ARG A 85 1.10 -16.68 -11.91
C ARG A 85 1.69 -15.52 -12.73
N GLN A 86 2.05 -15.79 -13.99
CA GLN A 86 2.62 -14.77 -14.89
C GLN A 86 1.60 -13.66 -15.17
N LYS A 87 0.32 -13.99 -15.26
CA LYS A 87 -0.75 -13.01 -15.45
C LYS A 87 -0.93 -12.13 -14.21
N PHE A 88 -0.88 -12.69 -13.00
CA PHE A 88 -0.90 -11.92 -11.76
C PHE A 88 0.36 -11.07 -11.59
N ASP A 89 1.53 -11.61 -11.90
CA ASP A 89 2.79 -10.86 -11.88
C ASP A 89 2.76 -9.70 -12.87
N TYR A 90 2.24 -9.92 -14.08
CA TYR A 90 2.01 -8.87 -15.07
C TYR A 90 1.00 -7.83 -14.58
N LEU A 91 -0.19 -8.25 -14.11
CA LEU A 91 -1.23 -7.35 -13.61
C LEU A 91 -0.73 -6.52 -12.42
N TRP A 92 -0.02 -7.16 -11.49
CA TRP A 92 0.64 -6.46 -10.39
C TRP A 92 1.65 -5.44 -10.93
N ARG A 93 2.56 -5.81 -11.82
CA ARG A 93 3.56 -4.87 -12.36
C ARG A 93 2.93 -3.75 -13.20
N SER A 94 1.87 -4.02 -13.95
CA SER A 94 1.23 -3.04 -14.84
C SER A 94 0.27 -2.11 -14.10
N CYS A 95 -0.43 -2.61 -13.08
CA CYS A 95 -1.43 -1.83 -12.32
C CYS A 95 -0.85 -1.21 -11.05
N SER A 96 0.26 -1.74 -10.53
CA SER A 96 0.98 -1.19 -9.36
C SER A 96 2.26 -0.48 -9.76
N GLY A 97 2.69 -0.61 -11.02
CA GLY A 97 3.85 0.06 -11.58
C GLY A 97 5.04 0.02 -10.65
N ASP A 98 5.46 -1.14 -10.15
CA ASP A 98 6.56 -1.30 -9.18
C ASP A 98 6.62 -0.13 -8.19
N ILE A 99 5.74 -0.10 -7.18
CA ILE A 99 5.70 0.99 -6.19
C ILE A 99 7.11 1.28 -5.67
N ALA A 100 7.99 0.28 -5.52
CA ALA A 100 9.37 0.48 -5.12
C ALA A 100 10.24 1.25 -6.15
N ALA A 101 9.93 1.20 -7.44
CA ALA A 101 10.54 1.98 -8.51
C ALA A 101 9.89 3.35 -8.77
N GLN A 102 8.75 3.65 -8.12
CA GLN A 102 8.14 4.98 -8.19
C GLN A 102 8.91 6.00 -7.32
N SER A 103 8.69 7.29 -7.58
CA SER A 103 9.36 8.37 -6.84
C SER A 103 9.05 8.33 -5.33
N ASP A 104 9.95 8.87 -4.50
CA ASP A 104 9.75 8.95 -3.04
C ASP A 104 8.41 9.61 -2.67
N LEU A 105 8.03 10.67 -3.38
CA LEU A 105 6.79 11.39 -3.17
C LEU A 105 5.56 10.53 -3.49
N PHE A 106 5.60 9.76 -4.59
CA PHE A 106 4.53 8.84 -4.93
C PHE A 106 4.40 7.74 -3.87
N ARG A 107 5.52 7.12 -3.49
CA ARG A 107 5.58 6.09 -2.45
C ARG A 107 5.05 6.60 -1.12
N LEU A 108 5.40 7.82 -0.73
CA LEU A 108 4.92 8.45 0.50
C LEU A 108 3.42 8.75 0.45
N THR A 109 2.94 9.28 -0.68
CA THR A 109 1.52 9.56 -0.88
C THR A 109 0.72 8.26 -0.78
N TYR A 110 1.17 7.21 -1.45
CA TYR A 110 0.53 5.89 -1.40
C TYR A 110 0.52 5.30 0.02
N ALA A 111 1.67 5.32 0.72
CA ALA A 111 1.77 4.86 2.11
C ALA A 111 0.81 5.61 3.04
N THR A 112 0.66 6.92 2.82
CA THR A 112 -0.25 7.80 3.58
C THR A 112 -1.71 7.42 3.35
N GLU A 113 -2.12 7.16 2.10
CA GLU A 113 -3.48 6.73 1.81
C GLU A 113 -3.80 5.36 2.41
N VAL A 114 -2.87 4.39 2.36
CA VAL A 114 -3.06 3.08 2.99
C VAL A 114 -3.18 3.18 4.51
N LEU A 115 -2.46 4.12 5.15
CA LEU A 115 -2.63 4.36 6.59
C LEU A 115 -4.01 4.94 6.91
N LYS A 116 -4.53 5.87 6.09
CA LYS A 116 -5.88 6.42 6.25
C LYS A 116 -6.95 5.33 6.14
N ASP A 117 -6.80 4.40 5.19
CA ASP A 117 -7.69 3.22 5.07
C ASP A 117 -7.60 2.32 6.30
N CYS A 118 -6.45 2.27 6.97
CA CYS A 118 -6.25 1.62 8.26
C CYS A 118 -6.72 2.46 9.46
N VAL A 119 -7.56 3.47 9.22
CA VAL A 119 -8.15 4.34 10.25
C VAL A 119 -7.09 5.13 11.02
N TRP A 120 -6.06 5.62 10.32
CA TRP A 120 -5.12 6.60 10.87
C TRP A 120 -5.54 8.03 10.57
N GLY A 121 -5.45 8.90 11.58
CA GLY A 121 -5.55 10.34 11.38
C GLY A 121 -4.31 10.87 10.65
N SER A 122 -4.50 11.77 9.69
CA SER A 122 -3.41 12.44 8.98
C SER A 122 -3.71 13.93 8.83
N LYS A 123 -2.74 14.80 9.13
CA LYS A 123 -2.88 16.25 8.92
C LYS A 123 -1.59 16.88 8.39
N VAL A 124 -1.73 17.83 7.48
CA VAL A 124 -0.64 18.73 7.08
C VAL A 124 -0.88 20.07 7.76
N VAL A 125 0.10 20.55 8.52
CA VAL A 125 -0.01 21.75 9.37
C VAL A 125 0.88 22.89 8.87
N GLY A 126 0.55 24.13 9.23
CA GLY A 126 1.39 25.28 8.92
C GLY A 126 2.60 25.42 9.86
N THR A 127 3.59 26.21 9.46
CA THR A 127 4.83 26.47 10.23
C THR A 127 4.57 26.98 11.64
N LYS A 128 3.56 27.86 11.80
CA LYS A 128 3.18 28.39 13.12
C LYS A 128 2.64 27.29 14.05
N GLU A 129 1.72 26.47 13.57
CA GLU A 129 1.12 25.34 14.31
C GLU A 129 2.19 24.29 14.66
N TRP A 130 3.10 24.03 13.71
CA TRP A 130 4.22 23.11 13.90
C TRP A 130 5.17 23.56 15.02
N LEU A 131 5.60 24.82 14.99
CA LEU A 131 6.49 25.41 15.99
C LEU A 131 5.82 25.57 17.37
N ALA A 132 4.52 25.84 17.40
CA ALA A 132 3.74 25.89 18.64
C ALA A 132 3.63 24.51 19.34
N GLY A 133 3.97 23.42 18.64
CA GLY A 133 3.87 22.07 19.19
C GLY A 133 2.42 21.57 19.27
N GLU A 134 1.49 22.20 18.56
CA GLU A 134 0.08 21.81 18.58
C GLU A 134 -0.09 20.39 18.03
N ILE A 135 -0.85 19.59 18.78
CA ILE A 135 -1.24 18.25 18.38
C ILE A 135 -2.61 18.35 17.74
N PRO A 136 -2.75 17.96 16.46
CA PRO A 136 -4.07 17.91 15.84
C PRO A 136 -5.01 16.98 16.61
N ASP A 137 -6.26 17.41 16.74
CA ASP A 137 -7.30 16.55 17.27
C ASP A 137 -7.64 15.47 16.22
N PHE A 138 -7.32 14.22 16.55
CA PHE A 138 -7.63 13.06 15.74
C PHE A 138 -8.75 12.27 16.42
N ALA A 139 -9.83 12.01 15.68
CA ALA A 139 -10.87 11.08 16.14
C ALA A 139 -10.34 9.63 16.24
N GLN A 140 -9.25 9.34 15.53
CA GLN A 140 -8.60 8.04 15.46
C GLN A 140 -7.61 7.85 16.61
N LYS A 141 -7.41 6.59 17.02
CA LYS A 141 -6.43 6.22 18.07
C LYS A 141 -4.99 6.55 17.68
N ASN A 142 -4.65 6.39 16.40
CA ASN A 142 -3.33 6.66 15.86
C ASN A 142 -3.42 7.84 14.89
N GLY A 143 -2.39 8.68 14.88
CA GLY A 143 -2.35 9.82 13.97
C GLY A 143 -0.94 10.29 13.65
N PHE A 144 -0.76 10.92 12.51
CA PHE A 144 0.48 11.56 12.13
C PHE A 144 0.25 12.91 11.45
N TRP A 145 1.25 13.78 11.57
CA TRP A 145 1.21 15.08 10.92
C TRP A 145 2.60 15.57 10.53
N VAL A 146 2.62 16.46 9.55
CA VAL A 146 3.83 17.01 8.93
C VAL A 146 3.64 18.48 8.61
N GLU A 147 4.72 19.25 8.68
CA GLU A 147 4.74 20.65 8.30
C GLU A 147 4.67 20.81 6.78
N LYS A 148 3.77 21.69 6.32
CA LYS A 148 3.53 21.96 4.89
C LYS A 148 4.77 22.48 4.16
N GLU A 149 5.49 23.43 4.75
CA GLU A 149 6.66 24.05 4.09
C GLU A 149 7.82 23.06 3.96
N THR A 150 8.11 22.30 5.02
CA THR A 150 9.11 21.23 4.96
C THR A 150 8.70 20.15 3.95
N LEU A 151 7.44 19.71 3.96
CA LEU A 151 6.96 18.71 3.00
C LEU A 151 7.08 19.20 1.54
N ASN A 152 6.75 20.46 1.26
CA ASN A 152 6.81 21.03 -0.10
C ASN A 152 8.24 21.26 -0.60
N THR A 153 9.19 21.51 0.29
CA THR A 153 10.58 21.82 -0.08
C THR A 153 11.51 20.60 -0.03
N ALA A 154 11.05 19.49 0.53
CA ALA A 154 11.87 18.29 0.70
C ALA A 154 11.97 17.40 -0.55
N PHE A 155 11.13 17.62 -1.57
CA PHE A 155 11.14 16.82 -2.79
C PHE A 155 11.62 17.61 -4.00
N THR A 156 12.28 16.94 -4.93
CA THR A 156 12.55 17.46 -6.27
C THR A 156 11.26 17.56 -7.11
N GLY A 157 11.34 18.22 -8.28
CA GLY A 157 10.24 18.26 -9.25
C GLY A 157 9.84 16.89 -9.80
N ASP A 158 10.75 15.91 -9.82
CA ASP A 158 10.49 14.50 -10.16
C ASP A 158 10.02 13.65 -8.96
N GLY A 159 9.95 14.23 -7.76
CA GLY A 159 9.43 13.57 -6.57
C GLY A 159 10.44 12.72 -5.80
N THR A 160 11.74 12.91 -6.03
CA THR A 160 12.82 12.31 -5.24
C THR A 160 13.03 13.09 -3.94
N LEU A 161 13.23 12.40 -2.82
CA LEU A 161 13.40 13.03 -1.51
C LEU A 161 14.83 13.57 -1.36
N LEU A 162 14.96 14.89 -1.25
CA LEU A 162 16.24 15.60 -1.12
C LEU A 162 16.68 15.77 0.33
N SER A 163 15.73 16.11 1.21
CA SER A 163 16.03 16.45 2.60
C SER A 163 15.14 15.66 3.56
N PRO A 164 15.61 15.36 4.79
CA PRO A 164 14.82 14.59 5.73
C PRO A 164 13.52 15.31 6.12
N VAL A 165 12.40 14.59 6.08
CA VAL A 165 11.08 15.13 6.47
C VAL A 165 10.72 14.63 7.88
N PRO A 166 10.52 15.52 8.86
CA PRO A 166 10.04 15.14 10.17
C PRO A 166 8.51 14.95 10.16
N PHE A 167 8.08 13.77 10.54
CA PHE A 167 6.70 13.46 10.89
C PHE A 167 6.57 13.41 12.41
N ARG A 168 5.49 13.96 12.96
CA ARG A 168 5.08 13.69 14.33
C ARG A 168 4.01 12.62 14.32
N VAL A 169 4.15 11.63 15.18
CA VAL A 169 3.29 10.43 15.23
C VAL A 169 2.82 10.20 16.65
N THR A 170 1.50 10.04 16.83
CA THR A 170 0.88 9.71 18.12
C THR A 170 0.17 8.36 18.05
N GLY A 171 0.02 7.69 19.20
CA GLY A 171 -0.47 6.32 19.30
C GLY A 171 0.65 5.28 19.11
N ASP A 172 0.34 4.18 18.42
CA ASP A 172 1.32 3.11 18.16
C ASP A 172 2.21 3.46 16.97
N ILE A 173 3.49 3.72 17.21
CA ILE A 173 4.47 4.08 16.18
C ILE A 173 4.93 2.89 15.30
N ALA A 174 4.86 1.66 15.81
CA ALA A 174 5.45 0.52 15.11
C ALA A 174 4.78 0.23 13.74
N PRO A 175 3.45 0.29 13.57
CA PRO A 175 2.80 0.17 12.27
C PRO A 175 3.18 1.30 11.31
N PHE A 176 3.40 2.53 11.79
CA PHE A 176 3.84 3.65 10.93
C PHE A 176 5.21 3.37 10.31
N ILE A 177 6.20 3.00 11.13
CA ILE A 177 7.56 2.67 10.65
C ILE A 177 7.53 1.49 9.68
N ARG A 178 6.77 0.43 10.02
CA ARG A 178 6.62 -0.72 9.13
C ARG A 178 5.98 -0.34 7.80
N MET A 179 4.98 0.54 7.79
CA MET A 179 4.35 1.00 6.56
C MET A 179 5.33 1.73 5.66
N MET A 180 6.11 2.66 6.22
CA MET A 180 7.14 3.37 5.45
C MET A 180 8.17 2.39 4.88
N ALA A 181 8.68 1.47 5.71
CA ALA A 181 9.65 0.46 5.26
C ALA A 181 9.10 -0.45 4.14
N ASN A 182 7.82 -0.85 4.21
CA ASN A 182 7.18 -1.68 3.18
C ASN A 182 7.14 -1.03 1.80
N TYR A 183 7.17 0.30 1.75
CA TYR A 183 7.21 1.08 0.50
C TYR A 183 8.59 1.67 0.20
N GLY A 184 9.65 1.12 0.79
CA GLY A 184 11.03 1.54 0.52
C GLY A 184 11.41 2.90 1.10
N LEU A 185 10.59 3.43 2.02
CA LEU A 185 10.81 4.72 2.67
C LEU A 185 11.55 4.53 4.00
N HIS A 186 12.70 5.19 4.13
CA HIS A 186 13.58 5.03 5.30
C HIS A 186 13.12 5.92 6.46
N ALA A 187 12.25 5.40 7.31
CA ALA A 187 11.77 6.08 8.52
C ALA A 187 12.56 5.65 9.76
N SER A 188 13.01 6.61 10.56
CA SER A 188 13.69 6.35 11.84
C SER A 188 13.22 7.31 12.94
N ILE A 189 13.10 6.82 14.16
CA ILE A 189 12.74 7.65 15.31
C ILE A 189 13.92 8.58 15.61
N ALA A 190 13.65 9.88 15.65
CA ALA A 190 14.64 10.91 15.94
C ALA A 190 14.52 11.43 17.38
N ASP A 191 13.29 11.54 17.88
CA ASP A 191 13.01 12.03 19.23
C ASP A 191 11.65 11.49 19.72
N SER A 192 11.41 11.53 21.02
CA SER A 192 10.15 11.14 21.65
C SER A 192 9.78 12.09 22.77
N THR A 193 8.55 12.59 22.74
CA THR A 193 7.92 13.33 23.83
C THR A 193 6.87 12.46 24.51
N PRO A 194 6.34 12.84 25.68
CA PRO A 194 5.24 12.12 26.31
C PRO A 194 3.96 12.03 25.45
N GLN A 195 3.81 12.90 24.43
CA GLN A 195 2.58 13.02 23.65
C GLN A 195 2.71 12.49 22.21
N TYR A 196 3.92 12.50 21.65
CA TYR A 196 4.19 12.03 20.29
C TYR A 196 5.66 11.68 20.07
N TYR A 197 5.92 10.88 19.04
CA TYR A 197 7.23 10.58 18.50
C TYR A 197 7.55 11.46 17.30
N THR A 198 8.79 11.90 17.18
CA THR A 198 9.30 12.53 15.95
C THR A 198 10.00 11.47 15.12
N VAL A 199 9.46 11.18 13.95
CA VAL A 199 9.99 10.23 12.97
C VAL A 199 10.58 11.01 11.81
N LYS A 200 11.84 10.77 11.47
CA LYS A 200 12.47 11.35 10.28
C LYS A 200 12.43 10.36 9.14
N LEU A 201 11.77 10.75 8.05
CA LEU A 201 11.87 10.12 6.76
C LEU A 201 13.15 10.63 6.08
N LYS A 202 14.09 9.74 5.79
CA LYS A 202 15.40 10.08 5.21
C LYS A 202 15.42 9.77 3.71
N PRO A 203 16.14 10.57 2.90
CA PRO A 203 16.48 10.19 1.54
C PRO A 203 17.09 8.79 1.52
N GLY A 204 16.77 8.00 0.49
CA GLY A 204 17.53 6.79 0.22
C GLY A 204 19.00 7.18 0.03
N THR A 205 19.92 6.51 0.72
CA THR A 205 21.36 6.63 0.42
C THR A 205 21.54 6.22 -1.04
N GLY A 206 21.59 7.20 -1.93
CA GLY A 206 22.14 7.01 -3.25
C GLY A 206 23.62 6.75 -3.05
N ASP A 207 24.05 5.53 -3.34
CA ASP A 207 25.45 5.29 -3.67
C ASP A 207 25.79 6.24 -4.83
N ILE A 208 26.63 7.23 -4.54
CA ILE A 208 27.39 8.00 -5.53
C ILE A 208 28.68 7.23 -5.79
#